data_AF-A0A4R5Q8B4-F1
#
_entry.id   AF-A0A4R5Q8B4-F1
#
_cell.length_a   1.000
_cell.length_b   1.000
_cell.length_c   1.000
_cell.angle_alpha   90.00
_cell.angle_beta   90.00
_cell.angle_gamma   90.00
#
_symmetry.space_group_name_H-M   'P 1'
#
loop_
_entity.id
_entity.type
_entity.pdbx_description
1 polymer ?
#
loop_
_entity_poly.entity_id
_entity_poly.type
_entity_poly.pdbx_seq_one_letter_code
_entity_poly.pdbx_strand_id
1 'polypeptide(L)'
;MTAEELKAWALANGWQMIAGKPSLTKPSRPTEAIVRMDLKATVVNIEVKKPAGKWEKVSGAAYAKVEADEETGLPRGLGLDTIPGFTMLMRENLDARVFAGMGGGPKRR
;
A
#
# COMPACT_ATOMS: atom_id res chain seq x y z
N MET A 1 3.41 -3.90 -15.28
CA MET A 1 3.31 -2.56 -14.65
C MET A 1 4.71 -2.08 -14.27
N THR A 2 5.01 -0.79 -14.40
CA THR A 2 6.28 -0.16 -13.98
C THR A 2 6.30 0.19 -12.48
N ALA A 3 7.45 0.62 -11.97
CA ALA A 3 7.58 1.08 -10.58
C ALA A 3 6.72 2.34 -10.31
N GLU A 4 6.66 3.25 -11.27
CA GLU A 4 5.87 4.48 -11.22
C GLU A 4 4.37 4.20 -11.24
N GLU A 5 3.93 3.29 -12.12
CA GLU A 5 2.53 2.84 -12.20
C GLU A 5 2.08 2.19 -10.89
N LEU A 6 2.92 1.32 -10.31
CA LEU A 6 2.63 0.69 -9.02
C LEU A 6 2.60 1.69 -7.87
N LYS A 7 3.52 2.66 -7.86
CA LYS A 7 3.52 3.74 -6.87
C LYS A 7 2.25 4.58 -6.99
N ALA A 8 1.88 4.99 -8.20
CA ALA A 8 0.69 5.78 -8.44
C ALA A 8 -0.58 5.02 -8.03
N TRP A 9 -0.68 3.75 -8.43
CA TRP A 9 -1.77 2.86 -8.03
C TRP A 9 -1.87 2.75 -6.51
N ALA A 10 -0.75 2.50 -5.82
CA ALA A 10 -0.74 2.33 -4.38
C ALA A 10 -1.28 3.59 -3.68
N LEU A 11 -0.79 4.77 -4.09
CA LEU A 11 -1.24 6.04 -3.51
C LEU A 11 -2.71 6.33 -3.78
N ALA A 12 -3.25 5.92 -4.93
CA ALA A 12 -4.70 6.02 -5.17
C ALA A 12 -5.49 5.08 -4.23
N ASN A 13 -4.96 3.90 -3.92
CA ASN A 13 -5.64 2.82 -3.18
C ASN A 13 -5.32 2.78 -1.68
N GLY A 14 -5.18 3.95 -1.04
CA GLY A 14 -5.02 4.05 0.41
C GLY A 14 -3.60 3.82 0.94
N TRP A 15 -2.61 3.56 0.09
CA TRP A 15 -1.22 3.52 0.54
C TRP A 15 -0.68 4.94 0.72
N GLN A 16 0.37 5.07 1.53
CA GLN A 16 1.08 6.33 1.80
C GLN A 16 2.59 6.14 1.77
N MET A 17 3.34 7.20 1.48
CA MET A 17 4.81 7.12 1.44
C MET A 17 5.39 7.17 2.85
N ILE A 18 6.05 6.09 3.28
CA ILE A 18 6.79 6.03 4.55
C ILE A 18 8.20 5.51 4.27
N ALA A 19 9.22 6.23 4.72
CA ALA A 19 10.63 5.90 4.50
C ALA A 19 10.95 5.58 3.02
N GLY A 20 10.39 6.36 2.10
CA GLY A 20 10.60 6.22 0.65
C GLY A 20 9.82 5.08 -0.02
N LYS A 21 8.96 4.35 0.70
CA LYS A 21 8.21 3.20 0.18
C LYS A 21 6.70 3.38 0.33
N PRO A 22 5.89 3.03 -0.68
CA PRO A 22 4.45 2.93 -0.49
C PRO A 22 4.16 1.91 0.62
N SER A 23 3.39 2.33 1.62
CA SER A 23 3.11 1.54 2.82
C SER A 23 1.65 1.62 3.23
N LEU A 24 1.15 0.52 3.79
CA LEU A 24 -0.08 0.50 4.58
C LEU A 24 0.28 0.50 6.05
N THR A 25 -0.54 1.18 6.82
CA THR A 25 -0.30 1.44 8.24
C THR A 25 -1.39 0.82 9.08
N LYS A 26 -1.10 0.63 10.37
CA LYS A 26 -2.15 0.34 11.34
C LYS A 26 -3.11 1.53 11.37
N PRO A 27 -4.43 1.36 11.18
CA PRO A 27 -5.36 2.50 11.15
C PRO A 27 -5.32 3.35 12.42
N SER A 28 -5.10 2.72 13.58
CA SER A 28 -4.96 3.41 14.86
C SER A 28 -3.62 4.14 15.06
N ARG A 29 -2.63 3.91 14.18
CA ARG A 29 -1.27 4.46 14.24
C ARG A 29 -0.78 4.73 12.80
N PRO A 30 -1.23 5.83 12.17
CA PRO A 30 -1.02 6.09 10.74
C PRO A 30 0.44 6.40 10.37
N THR A 31 1.35 6.43 11.33
CA THR A 31 2.80 6.58 11.12
C THR A 31 3.55 5.25 11.18
N GLU A 32 2.87 4.17 11.60
CA GLU A 32 3.47 2.84 11.77
C GLU A 32 3.14 1.95 10.56
N ALA A 33 4.09 1.87 9.62
CA ALA A 33 3.99 0.96 8.48
C ALA A 33 4.01 -0.51 8.94
N ILE A 34 3.01 -1.27 8.50
CA ILE A 34 2.88 -2.72 8.75
C ILE A 34 2.99 -3.55 7.47
N VAL A 35 2.70 -2.95 6.31
CA VAL A 35 2.93 -3.52 5.00
C VAL A 35 3.63 -2.48 4.15
N ARG A 36 4.56 -2.89 3.29
CA ARG A 36 5.19 -1.98 2.32
C ARG A 36 5.44 -2.66 0.97
N MET A 37 5.39 -1.85 -0.08
CA MET A 37 5.91 -2.20 -1.40
C MET A 37 7.38 -1.79 -1.47
N ASP A 38 8.26 -2.78 -1.61
CA ASP A 38 9.66 -2.56 -1.89
C ASP A 38 9.90 -2.58 -3.41
N LEU A 39 9.86 -1.40 -4.01
CA LEU A 39 10.09 -1.17 -5.44
C LEU A 39 11.60 -1.20 -5.71
N LYS A 40 12.11 -2.32 -6.25
CA LYS A 40 13.51 -2.48 -6.66
C LYS A 40 13.68 -2.18 -8.15
N ALA A 41 14.88 -2.35 -8.68
CA ALA A 41 15.19 -2.05 -10.08
C ALA A 41 14.30 -2.80 -11.09
N THR A 42 14.04 -4.09 -10.88
CA THR A 42 13.31 -4.94 -11.84
C THR A 42 12.14 -5.70 -11.23
N VAL A 43 11.99 -5.64 -9.90
CA VAL A 43 11.00 -6.40 -9.14
C VAL A 43 10.35 -5.52 -8.09
N VAL A 44 9.11 -5.84 -7.76
CA VAL A 44 8.40 -5.33 -6.58
C VAL A 44 8.24 -6.47 -5.58
N ASN A 45 8.47 -6.18 -4.30
CA ASN A 45 8.13 -7.10 -3.22
C ASN A 45 7.05 -6.49 -2.31
N ILE A 46 6.15 -7.34 -1.83
CA ILE A 46 5.28 -7.02 -0.71
C ILE A 46 5.93 -7.57 0.55
N GLU A 47 6.18 -6.67 1.51
CA GLU A 47 6.81 -7.01 2.78
C GLU A 47 5.88 -6.65 3.94
N VAL A 48 5.81 -7.53 4.93
CA VAL A 48 5.04 -7.33 6.16
C VAL A 48 6.00 -7.18 7.33
N LYS A 49 5.70 -6.25 8.24
CA LYS A 49 6.47 -6.03 9.45
C LYS A 49 6.02 -7.02 10.54
N LYS A 50 6.93 -7.87 11.01
CA LYS A 50 6.68 -8.75 12.17
C LYS A 50 6.59 -7.92 13.46
N PRO A 51 5.98 -8.45 14.54
CA PRO A 51 5.95 -7.78 15.85
C PRO A 51 7.34 -7.39 16.38
N ALA A 52 8.38 -8.17 16.06
CA ALA A 52 9.77 -7.87 16.39
C ALA A 52 10.41 -6.75 15.53
N GLY A 53 9.63 -6.11 14.64
CA GLY A 53 10.07 -5.00 13.79
C GLY A 53 10.78 -5.40 12.49
N LYS A 54 11.10 -6.69 12.30
CA LYS A 54 11.73 -7.22 11.09
C LYS A 54 10.73 -7.26 9.92
N TRP A 55 11.17 -6.84 8.74
CA TRP A 55 10.41 -7.00 7.49
C TRP A 55 10.61 -8.39 6.91
N GLU A 56 9.51 -9.02 6.49
CA GLU A 56 9.51 -10.30 5.79
C GLU A 56 8.80 -10.14 4.45
N LYS A 57 9.45 -10.62 3.38
CA LYS A 57 8.83 -10.71 2.07
C LYS A 57 7.77 -11.81 2.09
N VAL A 58 6.52 -11.43 1.81
CA VAL A 58 5.39 -12.37 1.70
C VAL A 58 5.02 -12.65 0.24
N SER A 59 5.35 -11.73 -0.67
CA SER A 59 5.12 -11.89 -2.11
C SER A 59 6.03 -10.97 -2.91
N GLY A 60 6.16 -11.23 -4.21
CA GLY A 60 6.83 -10.32 -5.12
C GLY A 60 6.96 -10.90 -6.52
N ALA A 61 7.01 -10.01 -7.50
CA ALA A 61 7.08 -10.35 -8.91
C ALA A 61 7.97 -9.35 -9.67
N ALA A 62 8.47 -9.78 -10.83
CA ALA A 62 9.10 -8.86 -11.77
C ALA A 62 8.03 -7.92 -12.36
N TYR A 63 8.39 -6.66 -12.62
CA TYR A 63 7.47 -5.67 -13.17
C TYR A 63 6.76 -6.12 -14.46
N ALA A 64 7.50 -6.84 -15.31
CA ALA A 64 6.99 -7.42 -16.55
C ALA A 64 5.93 -8.52 -16.33
N LYS A 65 5.81 -9.07 -15.12
CA LYS A 65 4.83 -10.11 -14.75
C LYS A 65 3.68 -9.57 -13.89
N VAL A 66 3.71 -8.27 -13.57
CA VAL A 66 2.62 -7.63 -12.82
C VAL A 66 1.64 -7.04 -13.83
N GLU A 67 0.43 -7.55 -13.81
CA GLU A 67 -0.66 -7.14 -14.69
C GLU A 67 -1.73 -6.46 -13.86
N ALA A 68 -2.24 -5.32 -14.33
CA ALA A 68 -3.39 -4.68 -13.73
C ALA A 68 -4.64 -5.48 -14.11
N ASP A 69 -5.47 -5.78 -13.13
CA ASP A 69 -6.80 -6.32 -13.36
C ASP A 69 -7.65 -5.33 -14.19
N GLU A 70 -8.33 -5.81 -15.24
CA GLU A 70 -9.05 -4.95 -16.19
C GLU A 70 -10.25 -4.22 -15.58
N GLU A 71 -10.87 -4.80 -14.55
CA GLU A 71 -12.06 -4.25 -13.91
C GLU A 71 -11.71 -3.38 -12.70
N THR A 72 -10.78 -3.84 -11.87
CA THR A 72 -10.46 -3.23 -10.57
C THR A 72 -9.16 -2.43 -10.57
N GLY A 73 -8.32 -2.59 -11.59
CA GLY A 73 -6.97 -2.03 -11.65
C GLY A 73 -5.99 -2.64 -10.64
N LEU A 74 -6.38 -3.71 -9.93
CA LEU A 74 -5.57 -4.34 -8.89
C LEU A 74 -4.35 -5.06 -9.51
N PRO A 75 -3.11 -4.81 -9.00
CA PRO A 75 -1.91 -5.50 -9.47
C PRO A 75 -1.95 -6.98 -9.11
N ARG A 76 -2.21 -7.82 -10.12
CA ARG A 76 -2.19 -9.27 -10.00
C ARG A 76 -0.76 -9.80 -9.84
N GLY A 77 -0.63 -10.98 -9.25
CA GLY A 77 0.68 -11.62 -9.02
C GLY A 77 1.45 -11.10 -7.81
N LEU A 78 0.91 -10.11 -7.08
CA LEU A 78 1.47 -9.62 -5.81
C LEU A 78 0.77 -10.17 -4.58
N GLY A 79 -0.30 -10.96 -4.76
CA GLY A 79 -1.08 -11.56 -3.67
C GLY A 79 -1.87 -10.54 -2.86
N LEU A 80 -2.16 -9.36 -3.40
CA LEU A 80 -2.95 -8.32 -2.74
C LEU A 80 -4.43 -8.69 -2.62
N ASP A 81 -4.89 -9.57 -3.50
CA ASP A 81 -6.21 -10.17 -3.60
C ASP A 81 -6.31 -11.52 -2.86
N THR A 82 -5.23 -12.30 -2.86
CA THR A 82 -5.22 -13.66 -2.29
C THR A 82 -4.80 -13.72 -0.83
N ILE A 83 -3.98 -12.78 -0.35
CA ILE A 83 -3.54 -12.76 1.05
C ILE A 83 -4.65 -12.12 1.91
N PRO A 84 -5.22 -12.86 2.87
CA PRO A 84 -6.31 -12.35 3.70
C PRO A 84 -5.94 -11.05 4.42
N GLY A 85 -6.85 -10.09 4.41
CA GLY A 85 -6.74 -8.84 5.17
C GLY A 85 -6.07 -7.66 4.43
N PHE A 86 -5.40 -7.86 3.29
CA PHE A 86 -4.81 -6.72 2.56
C PHE A 86 -5.86 -5.79 1.96
N THR A 87 -6.91 -6.31 1.33
CA THR A 87 -8.01 -5.50 0.78
C THR A 87 -8.72 -4.70 1.87
N MET A 88 -8.97 -5.32 3.03
CA MET A 88 -9.53 -4.63 4.20
C MET A 88 -8.60 -3.52 4.68
N LEU A 89 -7.30 -3.80 4.81
CA LEU A 89 -6.32 -2.82 5.27
C LEU A 89 -6.18 -1.62 4.31
N MET A 90 -6.20 -1.86 2.99
CA MET A 90 -6.21 -0.80 1.98
C MET A 90 -7.43 0.10 2.15
N ARG A 91 -8.61 -0.49 2.32
CA ARG A 91 -9.85 0.24 2.55
C ARG A 91 -9.82 1.05 3.85
N GLU A 92 -9.37 0.47 4.95
CA GLU A 92 -9.23 1.18 6.22
C GLU A 92 -8.27 2.38 6.13
N ASN A 93 -7.15 2.24 5.41
CA ASN A 93 -6.22 3.35 5.22
C ASN A 93 -6.80 4.43 4.28
N LEU A 94 -7.54 4.03 3.24
CA LEU A 94 -8.24 4.96 2.37
C LEU A 94 -9.30 5.76 3.13
N ASP A 95 -10.14 5.07 3.91
CA ASP A 95 -11.18 5.67 4.75
C ASP A 95 -10.55 6.65 5.76
N ALA A 96 -9.51 6.22 6.48
CA ALA A 96 -8.80 7.08 7.43
C ALA A 96 -8.26 8.35 6.78
N ARG A 97 -7.74 8.26 5.55
CA ARG A 97 -7.26 9.43 4.78
C ARG A 97 -8.39 10.38 4.40
N VAL A 98 -9.54 9.86 3.95
CA VAL A 98 -10.71 10.68 3.59
C VAL A 98 -11.27 11.40 4.82
N PHE A 99 -11.44 10.71 5.93
CA PHE A 99 -11.97 11.31 7.16
C PHE A 99 -11.01 12.32 7.80
N ALA A 100 -9.69 12.08 7.72
CA ALA A 100 -8.70 13.09 8.12
C ALA A 100 -8.82 14.39 7.30
N GLY A 101 -9.19 14.29 6.02
CA GLY A 101 -9.45 15.44 5.16
C GLY A 101 -10.75 16.20 5.50
N MET A 102 -11.76 15.51 6.05
CA MET A 102 -13.04 16.13 6.43
C MET A 102 -13.00 16.88 7.79
N GLY A 103 -12.06 16.55 8.68
CA GLY A 103 -11.89 17.21 9.98
C GLY A 103 -11.29 18.62 9.93
N GLY A 104 -10.84 19.07 8.76
CA GLY A 104 -10.28 20.40 8.51
C GLY A 104 -11.35 21.46 8.25
N GLY A 105 -12.28 21.67 9.19
CA GLY A 105 -13.12 22.87 9.18
C GLY A 105 -12.25 24.14 9.25
N PRO A 106 -12.60 25.23 8.54
CA PRO A 106 -11.72 26.39 8.42
C PRO A 106 -11.40 26.96 9.80
N LYS A 107 -10.11 27.01 10.16
CA LYS A 107 -9.62 27.87 11.24
C LYS A 107 -9.98 29.31 10.87
N ARG A 108 -11.08 29.81 11.42
CA ARG A 108 -11.40 31.24 11.45
C ARG A 108 -10.24 31.93 12.18
N ARG A 109 -9.47 32.71 11.41
CA ARG A 109 -8.55 33.71 11.94
C ARG A 109 -9.34 34.87 12.55
#